data_AF-A0A438HUK8-F1
#
_entry.id   AF-A0A438HUK8-F1
#
_cell.length_a   1.000
_cell.length_b   1.000
_cell.length_c   1.000
_cell.angle_alpha   90.00
_cell.angle_beta   90.00
_cell.angle_gamma   90.00
#
_symmetry.space_group_name_H-M   'P 1'
#
loop_
_entity.id
_entity.type
_entity.pdbx_description
1 polymer ?
#
loop_
_entity_poly.entity_id
_entity_poly.type
_entity_poly.pdbx_seq_one_letter_code
_entity_poly.pdbx_strand_id
1 'polypeptide(L)'
;MESICKLRVLNVLRYGDNLVAIPSFMLHTLHNLEKLNVRRCGSVKEVVQLEELVDEESHAMALAKLREVQLHDLPELTHLCKENFKRGPRFQNLETLEVWNCDRLISLVPSSVTFQNLATLDVWSCGSLVNLLPPSTAKSLVQLKNLKVGGSDMMKEVVSEGGGEATDEIAFCKLEHIALVCLANLTSFCSGGCTFTFPSLDHLVVEECPKMKVFSQGFSTTPRLERVEVADNEWHWEGDLNTTIQKLFIQLHVRHQGTLSIGLELIFEIGHTELGCNVIVWVKVLVLSMYVAMHMWLLLPEAISNIKENLEGFLVCDVSYE
;
A
#
# COMPACT_ATOMS: atom_id res chain seq x y z
N MET A 1 2.65 36.76 -18.34
CA MET A 1 1.81 35.55 -18.27
C MET A 1 1.98 34.60 -19.47
N GLU A 2 2.39 35.06 -20.66
CA GLU A 2 2.58 34.18 -21.85
C GLU A 2 3.58 33.01 -21.68
N SER A 3 4.47 33.06 -20.68
CA SER A 3 5.48 32.02 -20.45
C SER A 3 4.97 30.77 -19.74
N ILE A 4 3.86 30.85 -18.99
CA ILE A 4 3.37 29.72 -18.16
C ILE A 4 2.47 28.79 -18.98
N CYS A 5 1.77 29.34 -19.99
CA CYS A 5 0.93 28.55 -20.90
C CYS A 5 1.71 27.53 -21.74
N LYS A 6 3.03 27.68 -21.88
CA LYS A 6 3.91 26.71 -22.59
C LYS A 6 4.53 25.67 -21.65
N LEU A 7 4.23 25.74 -20.36
CA LEU A 7 4.86 24.88 -19.36
C LEU A 7 4.35 23.45 -19.50
N ARG A 8 5.28 22.53 -19.79
CA ARG A 8 5.01 21.09 -19.90
C ARG A 8 5.38 20.32 -18.63
N VAL A 9 6.28 20.86 -17.81
CA VAL A 9 6.76 20.22 -16.58
C VAL A 9 6.68 21.22 -15.44
N LEU A 10 6.00 20.85 -14.35
CA LEU A 10 5.87 21.64 -13.13
C LEU A 10 6.50 20.87 -11.97
N ASN A 11 7.54 21.45 -11.37
CA ASN A 11 8.19 20.93 -10.17
C ASN A 11 7.85 21.84 -8.99
N VAL A 12 7.11 21.33 -8.02
CA VAL A 12 6.78 22.00 -6.76
C VAL A 12 7.65 21.37 -5.68
N LEU A 13 8.64 22.11 -5.18
CA LEU A 13 9.64 21.61 -4.22
C LEU A 13 9.67 22.50 -2.97
N ARG A 14 9.74 21.90 -1.78
CA ARG A 14 9.93 22.62 -0.50
C ARG A 14 8.91 23.75 -0.28
N TYR A 15 7.66 23.49 -0.67
CA TYR A 15 6.59 24.48 -0.62
C TYR A 15 5.98 24.53 0.79
N GLY A 16 6.10 25.69 1.47
CA GLY A 16 5.90 25.81 2.93
C GLY A 16 4.45 25.98 3.38
N ASP A 17 3.66 26.84 2.72
CA ASP A 17 2.42 27.33 3.34
C ASP A 17 1.12 27.07 2.55
N ASN A 18 1.19 26.64 1.28
CA ASN A 18 -0.03 26.35 0.52
C ASN A 18 -0.53 24.93 0.77
N LEU A 19 -1.84 24.83 0.99
CA LEU A 19 -2.56 23.56 1.19
C LEU A 19 -2.77 22.78 -0.11
N VAL A 20 -2.60 23.43 -1.27
CA VAL A 20 -2.90 22.89 -2.60
C VAL A 20 -1.72 23.10 -3.55
N ALA A 21 -1.32 22.07 -4.29
CA ALA A 21 -0.25 22.17 -5.29
C ALA A 21 -0.70 22.89 -6.58
N ILE A 22 -1.88 22.55 -7.09
CA ILE A 22 -2.52 23.19 -8.25
C ILE A 22 -3.93 23.66 -7.85
N PRO A 23 -4.09 24.95 -7.50
CA PRO A 23 -5.39 25.58 -7.35
C PRO A 23 -6.19 25.60 -8.66
N SER A 24 -7.52 25.62 -8.55
CA SER A 24 -8.46 25.65 -9.69
C SER A 24 -8.12 26.74 -10.70
N PHE A 25 -7.85 27.95 -10.22
CA PHE A 25 -7.51 29.11 -11.05
C PHE A 25 -6.19 28.95 -11.82
N MET A 26 -5.32 27.99 -11.51
CA MET A 26 -4.12 27.74 -12.33
C MET A 26 -4.35 26.71 -13.43
N LEU A 27 -5.42 25.90 -13.36
CA LEU A 27 -5.65 24.82 -14.33
C LEU A 27 -5.79 25.35 -15.77
N HIS A 28 -6.44 26.49 -15.98
CA HIS A 28 -6.56 27.09 -17.32
C HIS A 28 -5.22 27.59 -17.87
N THR A 29 -4.30 28.02 -17.00
CA THR A 29 -2.95 28.46 -17.41
C THR A 29 -2.01 27.28 -17.66
N LEU A 30 -2.28 26.12 -17.07
CA LEU A 30 -1.46 24.91 -17.14
C LEU A 30 -2.01 23.88 -18.14
N HIS A 31 -2.75 24.33 -19.15
CA HIS A 31 -3.40 23.45 -20.13
C HIS A 31 -2.45 22.64 -21.02
N ASN A 32 -1.15 22.94 -21.03
CA ASN A 32 -0.12 22.16 -21.75
C ASN A 32 0.76 21.34 -20.80
N LEU A 33 0.38 21.22 -19.52
CA LEU A 33 1.16 20.52 -18.52
C LEU A 33 1.07 19.00 -18.75
N GLU A 34 2.22 18.37 -18.93
CA GLU A 34 2.35 16.93 -19.16
C GLU A 34 2.92 16.21 -17.94
N LYS A 35 3.76 16.88 -17.13
CA LYS A 35 4.41 16.28 -15.97
C LYS A 35 4.27 17.16 -14.73
N LEU A 36 3.80 16.58 -13.65
CA LEU A 36 3.68 17.21 -12.34
C LEU A 36 4.51 16.46 -11.31
N ASN A 37 5.49 17.13 -10.73
CA ASN A 37 6.29 16.60 -9.63
C ASN A 37 6.07 17.48 -8.40
N VAL A 38 5.51 16.93 -7.33
CA VAL A 38 5.36 17.61 -6.04
C VAL A 38 6.21 16.86 -5.03
N ARG A 39 7.25 17.50 -4.49
CA ARG A 39 8.17 16.84 -3.55
C ARG A 39 8.50 17.68 -2.32
N ARG A 40 8.54 17.03 -1.16
CA ARG A 40 8.99 17.64 0.11
C ARG A 40 8.19 18.88 0.49
N CYS A 41 6.87 18.84 0.33
CA CYS A 41 5.97 19.93 0.69
C CYS A 41 5.22 19.56 1.96
N GLY A 42 5.48 20.29 3.05
CA GLY A 42 5.00 19.92 4.39
C GLY A 42 3.52 20.21 4.65
N SER A 43 2.88 21.06 3.84
CA SER A 43 1.52 21.55 4.11
C SER A 43 0.49 21.14 3.05
N VAL A 44 0.93 20.52 1.95
CA VAL A 44 0.04 20.16 0.83
C VAL A 44 -0.88 19.02 1.25
N LYS A 45 -2.19 19.31 1.30
CA LYS A 45 -3.25 18.33 1.60
C LYS A 45 -3.89 17.76 0.34
N GLU A 46 -3.90 18.55 -0.73
CA GLU A 46 -4.54 18.22 -2.00
C GLU A 46 -3.61 18.59 -3.16
N VAL A 47 -3.49 17.72 -4.16
CA VAL A 47 -2.64 18.04 -5.31
C VAL A 47 -3.38 18.94 -6.29
N VAL A 48 -4.61 18.58 -6.61
CA VAL A 48 -5.45 19.36 -7.54
C VAL A 48 -6.71 19.78 -6.82
N GLN A 49 -6.87 21.08 -6.62
CA GLN A 49 -8.13 21.65 -6.16
C GLN A 49 -9.02 21.92 -7.35
N LEU A 50 -10.20 21.31 -7.31
CA LEU A 50 -11.22 21.46 -8.32
C LEU A 50 -12.44 22.11 -7.66
N GLU A 51 -12.88 23.24 -8.21
CA GLU A 51 -14.04 24.01 -7.73
C GLU A 51 -15.22 23.87 -8.70
N GLU A 52 -16.44 23.77 -8.16
CA GLU A 52 -17.69 23.58 -8.92
C GLU A 52 -18.04 24.75 -9.87
N LEU A 53 -17.46 25.94 -9.64
CA LEU A 53 -17.85 27.19 -10.32
C LEU A 53 -17.06 27.48 -11.60
N VAL A 54 -16.04 26.69 -11.92
CA VAL A 54 -15.20 26.87 -13.10
C VAL A 54 -15.63 25.85 -14.15
N ASP A 55 -15.63 26.27 -15.42
CA ASP A 55 -15.99 25.45 -16.58
C ASP A 55 -15.37 24.04 -16.50
N GLU A 56 -16.22 23.04 -16.26
CA GLU A 56 -15.84 21.63 -16.08
C GLU A 56 -15.02 21.13 -17.28
N GLU A 57 -15.31 21.64 -18.48
CA GLU A 57 -14.64 21.28 -19.72
C GLU A 57 -13.19 21.78 -19.73
N SER A 58 -12.95 22.99 -19.23
CA SER A 58 -11.61 23.56 -19.09
C SER A 58 -10.73 22.80 -18.10
N HIS A 59 -11.27 22.38 -16.96
CA HIS A 59 -10.55 21.52 -16.01
C HIS A 59 -10.24 20.14 -16.59
N ALA A 60 -11.23 19.53 -17.25
CA ALA A 60 -11.06 18.24 -17.90
C ALA A 60 -9.99 18.30 -18.99
N MET A 61 -9.95 19.37 -19.79
CA MET A 61 -8.93 19.56 -20.82
C MET A 61 -7.52 19.70 -20.24
N ALA A 62 -7.35 20.43 -19.15
CA ALA A 62 -6.04 20.60 -18.51
C ALA A 62 -5.51 19.29 -17.92
N LEU A 63 -6.35 18.55 -17.19
CA LEU A 63 -5.97 17.26 -16.59
C LEU A 63 -5.81 16.15 -17.63
N ALA A 64 -6.50 16.24 -18.76
CA ALA A 64 -6.35 15.29 -19.86
C ALA A 64 -4.99 15.37 -20.53
N LYS A 65 -4.18 16.42 -20.35
CA LYS A 65 -2.83 16.51 -20.94
C LYS A 65 -1.73 15.93 -20.05
N LEU A 66 -1.99 15.75 -18.75
CA LEU A 66 -1.04 15.14 -17.83
C LEU A 66 -0.77 13.69 -18.26
N ARG A 67 0.52 13.37 -18.37
CA ARG A 67 1.07 12.04 -18.69
C ARG A 67 1.78 11.43 -17.49
N GLU A 68 2.36 12.26 -16.63
CA GLU A 68 3.10 11.79 -15.46
C GLU A 68 2.84 12.65 -14.21
N VAL A 69 2.56 11.99 -13.08
CA VAL A 69 2.39 12.64 -11.77
C VAL A 69 3.25 11.90 -10.75
N GLN A 70 4.15 12.62 -10.08
CA GLN A 70 5.02 12.10 -9.02
C GLN A 70 4.83 12.92 -7.73
N LEU A 71 4.45 12.26 -6.64
CA LEU A 71 4.10 12.86 -5.36
C LEU A 71 4.95 12.25 -4.24
N HIS A 72 6.03 12.92 -3.85
CA HIS A 72 7.00 12.33 -2.91
C HIS A 72 7.16 13.17 -1.65
N ASP A 73 7.24 12.55 -0.48
CA ASP A 73 7.50 13.23 0.79
C ASP A 73 6.45 14.34 1.08
N LEU A 74 5.16 13.96 1.06
CA LEU A 74 4.03 14.86 1.30
C LEU A 74 3.27 14.40 2.56
N PRO A 75 3.76 14.73 3.77
CA PRO A 75 3.26 14.16 5.01
C PRO A 75 1.80 14.55 5.31
N GLU A 76 1.33 15.68 4.78
CA GLU A 76 -0.04 16.18 4.99
C GLU A 76 -1.02 15.80 3.87
N LEU A 77 -0.55 15.13 2.80
CA LEU A 77 -1.40 14.78 1.66
C LEU A 77 -2.47 13.79 2.08
N THR A 78 -3.75 14.12 1.86
CA THR A 78 -4.87 13.21 2.20
C THR A 78 -5.47 12.53 0.99
N HIS A 79 -5.46 13.18 -0.17
CA HIS A 79 -6.02 12.69 -1.45
C HIS A 79 -5.45 13.47 -2.63
N LEU A 80 -5.45 12.88 -3.83
CA LEU A 80 -5.02 13.58 -5.05
C LEU A 80 -6.01 14.70 -5.43
N CYS A 81 -7.30 14.41 -5.37
CA CYS A 81 -8.41 15.32 -5.64
C CYS A 81 -9.66 14.92 -4.82
N LYS A 82 -10.53 15.89 -4.48
CA LYS A 82 -11.78 15.63 -3.74
C LYS A 82 -12.93 15.20 -4.64
N GLU A 83 -13.88 14.51 -4.04
CA GLU A 83 -15.13 14.08 -4.65
C GLU A 83 -16.11 15.26 -4.77
N ASN A 84 -15.79 16.23 -5.65
CA ASN A 84 -16.59 17.45 -5.84
C ASN A 84 -17.48 17.40 -7.09
N PHE A 85 -17.44 16.33 -7.89
CA PHE A 85 -18.15 16.26 -9.18
C PHE A 85 -19.05 15.05 -9.29
N LYS A 86 -20.22 15.27 -9.92
CA LYS A 86 -21.09 14.17 -10.39
C LYS A 86 -20.43 13.33 -11.48
N ARG A 87 -19.51 13.93 -12.27
CA ARG A 87 -18.67 13.27 -13.26
C ARG A 87 -17.22 13.62 -12.94
N GLY A 88 -16.50 12.69 -12.33
CA GLY A 88 -15.17 12.98 -11.79
C GLY A 88 -14.13 13.32 -12.87
N PRO A 89 -13.00 13.90 -12.45
CA PRO A 89 -11.93 14.26 -13.36
C PRO A 89 -11.43 13.03 -14.10
N ARG A 90 -11.11 13.22 -15.38
CA ARG A 90 -10.62 12.16 -16.26
C ARG A 90 -9.14 12.40 -16.54
N PHE A 91 -8.29 11.63 -15.89
CA PHE A 91 -6.87 11.58 -16.19
C PHE A 91 -6.65 10.68 -17.42
N GLN A 92 -7.23 11.06 -18.56
CA GLN A 92 -7.33 10.17 -19.72
C GLN A 92 -5.97 9.80 -20.29
N ASN A 93 -5.01 10.72 -20.31
CA ASN A 93 -3.69 10.49 -20.88
C ASN A 93 -2.60 10.26 -19.82
N LEU A 94 -2.98 10.14 -18.53
CA LEU A 94 -2.01 9.87 -17.48
C LEU A 94 -1.49 8.45 -17.68
N GLU A 95 -0.18 8.31 -17.85
CA GLU A 95 0.54 7.07 -18.11
C GLU A 95 1.25 6.56 -16.86
N THR A 96 1.68 7.46 -15.97
CA THR A 96 2.42 7.12 -14.76
C THR A 96 1.96 7.95 -13.56
N LEU A 97 1.67 7.26 -12.46
CA LEU A 97 1.32 7.85 -11.17
C LEU A 97 2.16 7.22 -10.06
N GLU A 98 3.02 8.03 -9.45
CA GLU A 98 3.90 7.62 -8.35
C GLU A 98 3.58 8.41 -7.08
N VAL A 99 3.35 7.72 -5.96
CA VAL A 99 3.00 8.35 -4.67
C VAL A 99 3.79 7.71 -3.54
N TRP A 100 4.81 8.42 -3.05
CA TRP A 100 5.78 7.89 -2.08
C TRP A 100 5.84 8.76 -0.82
N ASN A 101 5.98 8.13 0.35
CA ASN A 101 6.17 8.83 1.63
C ASN A 101 5.07 9.87 1.91
N CYS A 102 3.81 9.45 1.80
CA CYS A 102 2.63 10.29 1.99
C CYS A 102 1.79 9.73 3.15
N ASP A 103 2.26 9.90 4.38
CA ASP A 103 1.77 9.17 5.54
C ASP A 103 0.30 9.40 5.88
N ARG A 104 -0.27 10.55 5.52
CA ARG A 104 -1.68 10.89 5.78
C ARG A 104 -2.62 10.60 4.61
N LEU A 105 -2.13 9.96 3.55
CA LEU A 105 -2.95 9.62 2.39
C LEU A 105 -3.97 8.56 2.81
N ILE A 106 -5.26 8.85 2.69
CA ILE A 106 -6.34 7.94 3.13
C ILE A 106 -6.84 7.09 1.96
N SER A 107 -6.96 7.73 0.80
CA SER A 107 -7.31 7.12 -0.48
C SER A 107 -6.61 7.87 -1.61
N LEU A 108 -6.28 7.19 -2.70
CA LEU A 108 -5.58 7.81 -3.82
C LEU A 108 -6.50 8.81 -4.55
N VAL A 109 -7.70 8.36 -4.92
CA VAL A 109 -8.70 9.12 -5.67
C VAL A 109 -10.12 8.68 -5.31
N PRO A 110 -11.12 9.56 -5.48
CA PRO A 110 -12.53 9.20 -5.32
C PRO A 110 -13.07 8.34 -6.46
N SER A 111 -14.25 7.75 -6.23
CA SER A 111 -14.91 6.78 -7.13
C SER A 111 -15.22 7.33 -8.52
N SER A 112 -15.33 8.65 -8.64
CA SER A 112 -15.67 9.35 -9.86
C SER A 112 -14.47 9.51 -10.82
N VAL A 113 -13.25 9.26 -10.36
CA VAL A 113 -12.01 9.40 -11.15
C VAL A 113 -11.78 8.18 -12.03
N THR A 114 -11.29 8.43 -13.24
CA THR A 114 -10.94 7.38 -14.21
C THR A 114 -9.55 7.58 -14.80
N PHE A 115 -8.87 6.47 -15.07
CA PHE A 115 -7.51 6.38 -15.58
C PHE A 115 -7.46 5.48 -16.82
N GLN A 116 -7.65 6.06 -18.01
CA GLN A 116 -7.82 5.25 -19.24
C GLN A 116 -6.50 4.77 -19.85
N ASN A 117 -5.42 5.54 -19.73
CA ASN A 117 -4.12 5.23 -20.31
C ASN A 117 -3.02 4.97 -19.28
N LEU A 118 -3.38 4.81 -17.99
CA LEU A 118 -2.40 4.59 -16.94
C LEU A 118 -1.71 3.24 -17.14
N ALA A 119 -0.41 3.27 -17.30
CA ALA A 119 0.44 2.10 -17.53
C ALA A 119 1.18 1.68 -16.24
N THR A 120 1.54 2.64 -15.40
CA THR A 120 2.25 2.40 -14.14
C THR A 120 1.58 3.11 -12.98
N LEU A 121 1.25 2.35 -11.93
CA LEU A 121 0.79 2.85 -10.65
C LEU A 121 1.74 2.33 -9.55
N ASP A 122 2.41 3.25 -8.87
CA ASP A 122 3.46 2.93 -7.91
C ASP A 122 3.26 3.71 -6.60
N VAL A 123 2.89 3.02 -5.52
CA VAL A 123 2.53 3.64 -4.23
C VAL A 123 3.32 3.02 -3.08
N TRP A 124 4.12 3.83 -2.39
CA TRP A 124 4.99 3.34 -1.31
C TRP A 124 4.92 4.23 -0.07
N SER A 125 5.05 3.60 1.09
CA SER A 125 5.20 4.30 2.37
C SER A 125 4.09 5.32 2.59
N CYS A 126 2.84 4.88 2.47
CA CYS A 126 1.65 5.70 2.71
C CYS A 126 0.91 5.16 3.94
N GLY A 127 1.39 5.53 5.13
CA GLY A 127 1.01 4.88 6.40
C GLY A 127 -0.48 4.83 6.73
N SER A 128 -1.27 5.86 6.37
CA SER A 128 -2.72 5.93 6.63
C SER A 128 -3.59 5.36 5.51
N LEU A 129 -2.99 4.85 4.43
CA LEU A 129 -3.73 4.41 3.24
C LEU A 129 -4.45 3.11 3.57
N VAL A 130 -5.79 3.15 3.62
CA VAL A 130 -6.58 1.97 3.98
C VAL A 130 -6.89 1.12 2.75
N ASN A 131 -7.25 1.77 1.64
CA ASN A 131 -7.52 1.13 0.36
C ASN A 131 -6.88 1.95 -0.76
N LEU A 132 -6.33 1.31 -1.79
CA LEU A 132 -5.69 2.03 -2.89
C LEU A 132 -6.73 2.69 -3.82
N LEU A 133 -7.72 1.92 -4.28
CA LEU A 133 -8.70 2.35 -5.29
C LEU A 133 -10.12 1.85 -5.00
N PRO A 134 -11.15 2.64 -5.37
CA PRO A 134 -12.51 2.14 -5.48
C PRO A 134 -12.70 1.27 -6.74
N PRO A 135 -13.70 0.36 -6.77
CA PRO A 135 -13.96 -0.55 -7.90
C PRO A 135 -14.18 0.18 -9.23
N SER A 136 -14.90 1.30 -9.21
CA SER A 136 -15.19 2.12 -10.39
C SER A 136 -13.92 2.66 -11.05
N THR A 137 -12.94 3.09 -10.26
CA THR A 137 -11.65 3.54 -10.77
C THR A 137 -10.81 2.36 -11.23
N ALA A 138 -10.80 1.25 -10.48
CA ALA A 138 -10.09 0.03 -10.87
C ALA A 138 -10.55 -0.50 -12.24
N LYS A 139 -11.86 -0.47 -12.51
CA LYS A 139 -12.46 -0.85 -13.80
C LYS A 139 -11.96 -0.02 -14.99
N SER A 140 -11.47 1.20 -14.75
CA SER A 140 -10.94 2.05 -15.81
C SER A 140 -9.50 1.73 -16.22
N LEU A 141 -8.75 0.96 -15.41
CA LEU A 141 -7.33 0.66 -15.55
C LEU A 141 -7.00 -0.40 -16.61
N VAL A 142 -7.63 -0.31 -17.78
CA VAL A 142 -7.52 -1.30 -18.86
C VAL A 142 -6.15 -1.33 -19.55
N GLN A 143 -5.34 -0.26 -19.39
CA GLN A 143 -3.99 -0.14 -19.94
C GLN A 143 -2.89 -0.39 -18.90
N LEU A 144 -3.24 -0.64 -17.64
CA LEU A 144 -2.27 -0.78 -16.56
C LEU A 144 -1.40 -2.00 -16.82
N LYS A 145 -0.08 -1.82 -16.72
CA LYS A 145 0.95 -2.85 -16.90
C LYS A 145 1.66 -3.19 -15.61
N ASN A 146 1.91 -2.18 -14.78
CA ASN A 146 2.65 -2.30 -13.54
C ASN A 146 1.83 -1.73 -12.39
N LEU A 147 1.55 -2.56 -11.39
CA LEU A 147 0.98 -2.15 -10.13
C LEU A 147 1.96 -2.49 -9.00
N LYS A 148 2.46 -1.47 -8.30
CA LYS A 148 3.36 -1.66 -7.17
C LYS A 148 2.80 -0.93 -5.95
N VAL A 149 2.70 -1.66 -4.85
CA VAL A 149 2.22 -1.13 -3.58
C VAL A 149 3.09 -1.67 -2.45
N GLY A 150 3.62 -0.79 -1.60
CA GLY A 150 4.36 -1.27 -0.44
C GLY A 150 4.51 -0.31 0.73
N GLY A 151 4.97 -0.85 1.86
CA GLY A 151 5.27 -0.10 3.09
C GLY A 151 4.10 0.71 3.66
N SER A 152 2.85 0.29 3.40
CA SER A 152 1.64 1.02 3.81
C SER A 152 0.90 0.25 4.91
N ASP A 153 1.19 0.59 6.17
CA ASP A 153 0.82 -0.24 7.32
C ASP A 153 -0.68 -0.37 7.55
N MET A 154 -1.49 0.66 7.28
CA MET A 154 -2.95 0.61 7.50
C MET A 154 -3.73 -0.03 6.34
N MET A 155 -3.05 -0.40 5.25
CA MET A 155 -3.70 -0.93 4.06
C MET A 155 -4.32 -2.28 4.37
N LYS A 156 -5.62 -2.42 4.09
CA LYS A 156 -6.38 -3.66 4.23
C LYS A 156 -6.62 -4.32 2.90
N GLU A 157 -6.90 -3.53 1.86
CA GLU A 157 -7.25 -4.01 0.52
C GLU A 157 -6.66 -3.12 -0.56
N VAL A 158 -6.41 -3.67 -1.75
CA VAL A 158 -5.98 -2.87 -2.90
C VAL A 158 -7.20 -2.20 -3.54
N VAL A 159 -8.26 -2.97 -3.79
CA VAL A 159 -9.53 -2.48 -4.32
C VAL A 159 -10.60 -2.62 -3.24
N SER A 160 -11.18 -1.50 -2.80
CA SER A 160 -12.18 -1.48 -1.72
C SER A 160 -13.53 -2.05 -2.15
N GLU A 161 -14.35 -2.47 -1.19
CA GLU A 161 -15.78 -2.72 -1.43
C GLU A 161 -16.53 -1.39 -1.66
N GLY A 162 -17.04 -1.19 -2.88
CA GLY A 162 -17.96 -0.08 -3.16
C GLY A 162 -19.36 -0.49 -2.74
N GLY A 163 -20.07 0.34 -1.98
CA GLY A 163 -21.45 0.08 -1.49
C GLY A 163 -22.54 0.02 -2.57
N GLY A 164 -22.25 -0.56 -3.73
CA GLY A 164 -23.17 -0.84 -4.83
C GLY A 164 -23.39 -2.34 -5.00
N GLU A 165 -24.66 -2.73 -5.10
CA GLU A 165 -25.12 -4.08 -5.38
C GLU A 165 -24.86 -4.45 -6.86
N ALA A 166 -23.66 -4.92 -7.19
CA ALA A 166 -23.45 -5.76 -8.37
C ALA A 166 -22.06 -6.39 -8.34
N THR A 167 -22.02 -7.67 -8.70
CA THR A 167 -20.83 -8.42 -9.11
C THR A 167 -20.20 -7.76 -10.34
N ASP A 168 -19.47 -6.67 -10.13
CA ASP A 168 -18.74 -5.99 -11.21
C ASP A 168 -17.55 -6.87 -11.63
N GLU A 169 -17.49 -7.16 -12.92
CA GLU A 169 -16.31 -7.75 -13.56
C GLU A 169 -15.28 -6.65 -13.80
N ILE A 170 -14.09 -6.82 -13.23
CA ILE A 170 -12.96 -5.92 -13.37
C ILE A 170 -11.86 -6.63 -14.16
N ALA A 171 -11.58 -6.13 -15.35
CA ALA A 171 -10.59 -6.71 -16.25
C ALA A 171 -9.33 -5.85 -16.31
N PHE A 172 -8.22 -6.40 -15.83
CA PHE A 172 -6.89 -5.83 -15.95
C PHE A 172 -6.17 -6.42 -17.17
N CYS A 173 -6.62 -6.02 -18.36
CA CYS A 173 -6.27 -6.66 -19.64
C CYS A 173 -4.77 -6.68 -19.96
N LYS A 174 -4.02 -5.66 -19.52
CA LYS A 174 -2.61 -5.47 -19.84
C LYS A 174 -1.70 -5.58 -18.63
N LEU A 175 -2.23 -5.93 -17.47
CA LEU A 175 -1.46 -5.96 -16.23
C LEU A 175 -0.51 -7.14 -16.30
N GLU A 176 0.78 -6.84 -16.39
CA GLU A 176 1.87 -7.79 -16.58
C GLU A 176 2.55 -8.08 -15.23
N HIS A 177 2.66 -7.06 -14.37
CA HIS A 177 3.36 -7.12 -13.09
C HIS A 177 2.54 -6.52 -11.94
N ILE A 178 2.39 -7.31 -10.87
CA ILE A 178 1.87 -6.84 -9.57
C ILE A 178 2.94 -7.07 -8.51
N ALA A 179 3.24 -6.07 -7.69
CA ALA A 179 4.09 -6.21 -6.51
C ALA A 179 3.39 -5.64 -5.26
N LEU A 180 3.24 -6.48 -4.24
CA LEU A 180 2.67 -6.16 -2.94
C LEU A 180 3.72 -6.49 -1.87
N VAL A 181 4.31 -5.46 -1.25
CA VAL A 181 5.53 -5.62 -0.45
C VAL A 181 5.42 -4.90 0.90
N CYS A 182 5.74 -5.56 2.00
CA CYS A 182 5.72 -4.96 3.34
C CYS A 182 4.35 -4.33 3.69
N LEU A 183 3.25 -5.10 3.55
CA LEU A 183 1.90 -4.64 3.85
C LEU A 183 1.32 -5.39 5.05
N ALA A 184 1.60 -4.89 6.25
CA ALA A 184 1.34 -5.58 7.51
C ALA A 184 -0.14 -5.91 7.79
N ASN A 185 -1.08 -5.09 7.28
CA ASN A 185 -2.52 -5.27 7.48
C ASN A 185 -3.29 -5.75 6.26
N LEU A 186 -2.63 -6.00 5.12
CA LEU A 186 -3.31 -6.40 3.89
C LEU A 186 -3.94 -7.79 4.07
N THR A 187 -5.25 -7.88 3.90
CA THR A 187 -6.01 -9.14 4.07
C THR A 187 -6.28 -9.82 2.73
N SER A 188 -6.50 -9.03 1.67
CA SER A 188 -6.79 -9.48 0.32
C SER A 188 -6.56 -8.34 -0.70
N PHE A 189 -6.47 -8.67 -1.98
CA PHE A 189 -6.51 -7.70 -3.08
C PHE A 189 -7.88 -6.99 -3.13
N CYS A 190 -8.96 -7.74 -2.91
CA CYS A 190 -10.32 -7.21 -2.80
C CYS A 190 -11.18 -8.17 -1.97
N SER A 191 -11.91 -7.64 -0.97
CA SER A 191 -12.81 -8.43 -0.13
C SER A 191 -14.23 -8.55 -0.69
N GLY A 192 -14.63 -7.66 -1.61
CA GLY A 192 -15.93 -7.72 -2.26
C GLY A 192 -16.07 -8.89 -3.25
N GLY A 193 -17.31 -9.20 -3.64
CA GLY A 193 -17.64 -10.23 -4.63
C GLY A 193 -17.28 -9.88 -6.08
N CYS A 194 -16.32 -8.97 -6.31
CA CYS A 194 -15.86 -8.58 -7.63
C CYS A 194 -15.15 -9.74 -8.33
N THR A 195 -15.44 -9.93 -9.61
CA THR A 195 -14.75 -10.93 -10.44
C THR A 195 -13.59 -10.25 -11.15
N PHE A 196 -12.38 -10.78 -10.98
CA PHE A 196 -11.19 -10.22 -11.60
C PHE A 196 -10.68 -11.08 -12.76
N THR A 197 -10.29 -10.43 -13.85
CA THR A 197 -9.63 -11.10 -14.98
C THR A 197 -8.28 -10.44 -15.24
N PHE A 198 -7.21 -11.25 -15.22
CA PHE A 198 -5.84 -10.82 -15.48
C PHE A 198 -5.24 -11.63 -16.64
N PRO A 199 -5.66 -11.36 -17.89
CA PRO A 199 -5.28 -12.17 -19.04
C PRO A 199 -3.80 -12.06 -19.42
N SER A 200 -3.08 -11.03 -18.97
CA SER A 200 -1.67 -10.77 -19.31
C SER A 200 -0.71 -10.86 -18.13
N LEU A 201 -1.20 -11.21 -16.93
CA LEU A 201 -0.36 -11.22 -15.73
C LEU A 201 0.66 -12.35 -15.82
N ASP A 202 1.93 -11.96 -15.82
CA ASP A 202 3.10 -12.86 -15.91
C ASP A 202 3.79 -12.97 -14.55
N HIS A 203 3.85 -11.86 -13.81
CA HIS A 203 4.58 -11.77 -12.55
C HIS A 203 3.71 -11.19 -11.43
N LEU A 204 3.59 -11.94 -10.34
CA LEU A 204 3.02 -11.48 -9.07
C LEU A 204 4.08 -11.63 -7.97
N VAL A 205 4.40 -10.55 -7.29
CA VAL A 205 5.28 -10.53 -6.11
C VAL A 205 4.44 -10.24 -4.88
N VAL A 206 4.49 -11.12 -3.87
CA VAL A 206 3.89 -10.89 -2.55
C VAL A 206 4.92 -11.18 -1.48
N GLU A 207 5.39 -10.11 -0.83
CA GLU A 207 6.48 -10.16 0.15
C GLU A 207 6.07 -9.43 1.43
N GLU A 208 6.39 -10.00 2.60
CA GLU A 208 6.11 -9.40 3.90
C GLU A 208 4.64 -8.91 4.09
N CYS A 209 3.67 -9.73 3.65
CA CYS A 209 2.23 -9.48 3.77
C CYS A 209 1.56 -10.51 4.72
N PRO A 210 1.80 -10.44 6.05
CA PRO A 210 1.50 -11.51 7.01
C PRO A 210 0.02 -11.71 7.34
N LYS A 211 -0.91 -10.95 6.74
CA LYS A 211 -2.36 -11.12 6.94
C LYS A 211 -3.09 -11.53 5.66
N MET A 212 -2.39 -11.57 4.53
CA MET A 212 -2.99 -11.88 3.24
C MET A 212 -3.16 -13.39 3.10
N LYS A 213 -4.37 -13.88 3.36
CA LYS A 213 -4.68 -15.33 3.33
C LYS A 213 -5.25 -15.77 1.99
N VAL A 214 -5.86 -14.85 1.25
CA VAL A 214 -6.46 -15.09 -0.07
C VAL A 214 -6.13 -13.89 -0.96
N PHE A 215 -6.10 -14.11 -2.27
CA PHE A 215 -5.96 -13.02 -3.22
C PHE A 215 -7.27 -12.22 -3.33
N SER A 216 -8.39 -12.87 -3.64
CA SER A 216 -9.71 -12.22 -3.72
C SER A 216 -10.81 -13.15 -3.23
N GLN A 217 -11.88 -12.60 -2.63
CA GLN A 217 -13.06 -13.41 -2.30
C GLN A 217 -13.86 -13.79 -3.56
N GLY A 218 -13.92 -12.90 -4.55
CA GLY A 218 -14.49 -13.22 -5.86
C GLY A 218 -13.56 -14.06 -6.74
N PHE A 219 -14.09 -14.54 -7.86
CA PHE A 219 -13.37 -15.40 -8.80
C PHE A 219 -12.28 -14.61 -9.54
N SER A 220 -11.08 -15.16 -9.62
CA SER A 220 -9.96 -14.57 -10.36
C SER A 220 -9.52 -15.52 -11.48
N THR A 221 -9.43 -15.01 -12.72
CA THR A 221 -8.88 -15.78 -13.85
C THR A 221 -7.52 -15.22 -14.28
N THR A 222 -6.50 -16.08 -14.23
CA THR A 222 -5.11 -15.73 -14.58
C THR A 222 -4.53 -16.72 -15.59
N PRO A 223 -5.02 -16.74 -16.84
CA PRO A 223 -4.71 -17.80 -17.81
C PRO A 223 -3.25 -17.83 -18.27
N ARG A 224 -2.49 -16.75 -18.04
CA ARG A 224 -1.07 -16.63 -18.42
C ARG A 224 -0.11 -16.57 -17.24
N LEU A 225 -0.61 -16.61 -16.01
CA LEU A 225 0.24 -16.53 -14.84
C LEU A 225 1.01 -17.84 -14.71
N GLU A 226 2.29 -17.79 -15.01
CA GLU A 226 3.18 -18.95 -14.91
C GLU A 226 3.99 -18.94 -13.60
N ARG A 227 4.09 -17.77 -12.95
CA ARG A 227 5.07 -17.51 -11.90
C ARG A 227 4.59 -16.50 -10.85
N VAL A 228 4.51 -16.92 -9.59
CA VAL A 228 4.39 -16.03 -8.42
C VAL A 228 5.71 -16.10 -7.65
N GLU A 229 6.34 -14.94 -7.46
CA GLU A 229 7.58 -14.80 -6.72
C GLU A 229 7.26 -14.39 -5.28
N VAL A 230 7.85 -15.12 -4.34
CA VAL A 230 7.77 -14.82 -2.90
C VAL A 230 9.19 -14.80 -2.36
N ALA A 231 9.39 -13.99 -1.31
CA ALA A 231 10.63 -13.82 -0.56
C ALA A 231 11.63 -14.98 -0.72
N ASP A 232 12.87 -14.63 -1.07
CA ASP A 232 14.00 -15.52 -1.43
C ASP A 232 14.04 -16.05 -2.89
N ASN A 233 13.39 -15.37 -3.86
CA ASN A 233 13.39 -15.70 -5.29
C ASN A 233 12.83 -17.12 -5.62
N GLU A 234 11.98 -17.69 -4.75
CA GLU A 234 11.34 -18.98 -4.99
C GLU A 234 10.02 -18.79 -5.75
N TRP A 235 9.85 -19.57 -6.81
CA TRP A 235 8.70 -19.48 -7.72
C TRP A 235 7.67 -20.53 -7.34
N HIS A 236 6.45 -20.10 -7.06
CA HIS A 236 5.34 -20.99 -6.70
C HIS A 236 4.12 -20.69 -7.57
N TRP A 237 3.53 -21.72 -8.17
CA TRP A 237 2.27 -21.59 -8.90
C TRP A 237 1.46 -22.88 -8.80
N GLU A 238 0.22 -22.75 -8.31
CA GLU A 238 -0.69 -23.88 -8.04
C GLU A 238 -1.89 -23.91 -9.00
N GLY A 239 -1.83 -23.16 -10.10
CA GLY A 239 -2.93 -23.04 -11.07
C GLY A 239 -4.06 -22.08 -10.67
N ASP A 240 -4.11 -21.67 -9.40
CA ASP A 240 -5.07 -20.70 -8.86
C ASP A 240 -4.38 -19.72 -7.90
N LEU A 241 -4.74 -18.43 -7.99
CA LEU A 241 -4.15 -17.37 -7.18
C LEU A 241 -4.41 -17.57 -5.68
N ASN A 242 -5.65 -17.89 -5.29
CA ASN A 242 -6.00 -18.07 -3.89
C ASN A 242 -5.26 -19.25 -3.27
N THR A 243 -5.19 -20.37 -3.99
CA THR A 243 -4.46 -21.57 -3.57
C THR A 243 -2.96 -21.29 -3.46
N THR A 244 -2.40 -20.55 -4.42
CA THR A 244 -0.98 -20.15 -4.39
C THR A 244 -0.70 -19.28 -3.15
N ILE A 245 -1.47 -18.21 -2.92
CA ILE A 245 -1.33 -17.35 -1.73
C ILE A 245 -1.50 -18.12 -0.41
N GLN A 246 -2.45 -19.05 -0.34
CA GLN A 246 -2.65 -19.89 0.85
C GLN A 246 -1.43 -20.79 1.13
N LYS A 247 -0.89 -21.45 0.10
CA LYS A 247 0.32 -22.27 0.28
C LYS A 247 1.51 -21.43 0.72
N LEU A 248 1.67 -20.24 0.14
CA LEU A 248 2.71 -19.29 0.51
C LEU A 248 2.61 -18.90 1.99
N PHE A 249 1.39 -18.62 2.47
CA PHE A 249 1.15 -18.33 3.89
C PHE A 249 1.57 -19.48 4.81
N ILE A 250 1.21 -20.71 4.44
CA ILE A 250 1.57 -21.92 5.21
C ILE A 250 3.09 -22.11 5.19
N GLN A 251 3.75 -21.96 4.04
CA GLN A 251 5.20 -22.11 3.92
C GLN A 251 5.96 -21.06 4.72
N LEU A 252 5.56 -19.78 4.67
CA LEU A 252 6.13 -18.72 5.48
C LEU A 252 5.94 -19.03 6.98
N HIS A 253 4.76 -19.50 7.39
CA HIS A 253 4.51 -19.88 8.78
C HIS A 253 5.40 -21.04 9.24
N VAL A 254 5.56 -22.09 8.41
CA VAL A 254 6.46 -23.21 8.68
C VAL A 254 7.92 -22.76 8.72
N ARG A 255 8.35 -21.86 7.82
CA ARG A 255 9.71 -21.30 7.81
C ARG A 255 9.97 -20.47 9.06
N HIS A 256 9.04 -19.61 9.47
CA HIS A 256 9.15 -18.88 10.74
C HIS A 256 9.22 -19.81 11.95
N GLN A 257 8.41 -20.88 12.00
CA GLN A 257 8.52 -21.90 13.05
C GLN A 257 9.85 -22.66 13.00
N GLY A 258 10.36 -22.96 11.81
CA GLY A 258 11.67 -23.60 11.61
C GLY A 258 12.85 -22.71 12.04
N THR A 259 12.84 -21.43 11.67
CA THR A 259 13.85 -20.44 12.11
C THR A 259 13.78 -20.22 13.62
N LEU A 260 12.59 -20.24 14.22
CA LEU A 260 12.42 -20.24 15.68
C LEU A 260 12.97 -21.53 16.31
N SER A 261 12.78 -22.69 15.68
CA SER A 261 13.35 -23.96 16.14
C SER A 261 14.88 -23.95 16.10
N ILE A 262 15.48 -23.43 15.02
CA ILE A 262 16.94 -23.27 14.90
C ILE A 262 17.46 -22.23 15.90
N GLY A 263 16.74 -21.13 16.11
CA GLY A 263 17.05 -20.15 17.15
C GLY A 263 17.02 -20.76 18.56
N LEU A 264 16.04 -21.62 18.85
CA LEU A 264 15.94 -22.37 20.10
C LEU A 264 17.05 -23.42 20.23
N GLU A 265 17.43 -24.11 19.16
CA GLU A 265 18.54 -25.07 19.13
C GLU A 265 19.89 -24.38 19.37
N LEU A 266 20.13 -23.23 18.73
CA LEU A 266 21.33 -22.40 18.97
C LEU A 266 21.37 -21.86 20.41
N ILE A 267 20.22 -21.48 20.98
CA ILE A 267 20.13 -21.12 22.41
C ILE A 267 20.44 -22.34 23.30
N PHE A 268 20.03 -23.54 22.89
CA PHE A 268 20.35 -24.78 23.60
C PHE A 268 21.84 -25.12 23.52
N GLU A 269 22.48 -24.95 22.37
CA GLU A 269 23.93 -25.13 22.18
C GLU A 269 24.75 -24.08 22.93
N ILE A 270 24.36 -22.80 22.90
CA ILE A 270 25.00 -21.73 23.69
C ILE A 270 24.87 -22.01 25.19
N GLY A 271 23.75 -22.60 25.64
CA GLY A 271 23.56 -23.05 27.02
C GLY A 271 24.47 -24.20 27.45
N HIS A 272 25.10 -24.91 26.51
CA HIS A 272 26.07 -25.97 26.76
C HIS A 272 27.53 -25.49 26.76
N THR A 273 27.81 -24.27 26.28
CA THR A 273 29.14 -23.65 26.31
C THR A 273 29.18 -22.49 27.31
N GLU A 274 29.74 -22.77 28.49
CA GLU A 274 30.36 -21.81 29.43
C GLU A 274 29.52 -20.63 29.98
N LEU A 275 28.25 -20.83 30.35
CA LEU A 275 27.55 -19.88 31.22
C LEU A 275 27.00 -20.59 32.46
N GLY A 276 27.44 -20.16 33.65
CA GLY A 276 27.04 -20.75 34.93
C GLY A 276 25.53 -20.79 35.14
N CYS A 277 25.05 -21.82 35.85
CA CYS A 277 23.64 -22.23 35.98
C CYS A 277 22.61 -21.12 36.30
N ASN A 278 23.03 -19.99 36.88
CA ASN A 278 22.14 -18.87 37.17
C ASN A 278 21.76 -18.04 35.92
N VAL A 279 22.64 -17.92 34.92
CA VAL A 279 22.35 -17.14 33.69
C VAL A 279 21.39 -17.90 32.75
N ILE A 280 21.48 -19.23 32.74
CA ILE A 280 20.64 -20.12 31.92
C ILE A 280 19.16 -20.00 32.30
N VAL A 281 18.85 -19.83 33.59
CA VAL A 281 17.45 -19.67 34.06
C VAL A 281 16.87 -18.34 33.57
N TRP A 282 17.64 -17.25 33.61
CA TRP A 282 17.19 -15.95 33.15
C TRP A 282 16.98 -15.91 31.63
N VAL A 283 17.90 -16.48 30.84
CA VAL A 283 17.74 -16.57 29.39
C VAL A 283 16.53 -17.44 29.03
N LYS A 284 16.32 -18.58 29.71
CA LYS A 284 15.13 -19.41 29.49
C LYS A 284 13.84 -18.68 29.85
N VAL A 285 13.80 -17.93 30.95
CA VAL A 285 12.62 -17.14 31.36
C VAL A 285 12.37 -15.98 30.38
N LEU A 286 13.41 -15.30 29.91
CA LEU A 286 13.28 -14.22 28.92
C LEU A 286 12.75 -14.76 27.59
N VAL A 287 13.29 -15.89 27.13
CA VAL A 287 12.85 -16.55 25.89
C VAL A 287 11.43 -17.12 26.01
N LEU A 288 11.07 -17.76 27.13
CA LEU A 288 9.68 -18.17 27.40
C LEU A 288 8.75 -16.97 27.49
N SER A 289 9.18 -15.86 28.08
CA SER A 289 8.38 -14.63 28.16
C SER A 289 8.17 -13.99 26.78
N MET A 290 9.20 -14.00 25.91
CA MET A 290 9.10 -13.57 24.51
C MET A 290 8.23 -14.51 23.68
N TYR A 291 8.35 -15.83 23.88
CA TYR A 291 7.54 -16.85 23.22
C TYR A 291 6.06 -16.74 23.61
N VAL A 292 5.76 -16.56 24.90
CA VAL A 292 4.41 -16.33 25.42
C VAL A 292 3.86 -14.99 24.96
N ALA A 293 4.68 -13.92 24.96
CA ALA A 293 4.29 -12.61 24.44
C ALA A 293 3.95 -12.67 22.94
N MET A 294 4.76 -13.39 22.13
CA MET A 294 4.55 -13.56 20.69
C MET A 294 3.34 -14.44 20.37
N HIS A 295 3.12 -15.52 21.13
CA HIS A 295 1.90 -16.34 21.02
C HIS A 295 0.63 -15.61 21.50
N MET A 296 0.73 -14.75 22.51
CA MET A 296 -0.38 -13.87 22.92
C MET A 296 -0.66 -12.78 21.89
N TRP A 297 0.37 -12.27 21.20
CA TRP A 297 0.24 -11.29 20.11
C TRP A 297 -0.58 -11.82 18.92
N LEU A 298 -0.52 -13.13 18.67
CA LEU A 298 -1.29 -13.81 17.63
C LEU A 298 -2.74 -14.11 18.03
N LEU A 299 -3.10 -14.04 19.32
CA LEU A 299 -4.38 -14.55 19.80
C LEU A 299 -5.38 -13.47 20.26
N LEU A 300 -5.00 -12.26 20.66
CA LEU A 300 -5.95 -11.23 21.15
C LEU A 300 -5.44 -9.78 21.00
N PRO A 301 -6.17 -8.86 20.31
CA PRO A 301 -5.79 -7.44 20.21
C PRO A 301 -6.02 -6.61 21.50
N GLU A 302 -6.77 -7.11 22.48
CA GLU A 302 -7.23 -6.32 23.64
C GLU A 302 -6.29 -6.37 24.87
N ALA A 303 -5.23 -7.19 24.86
CA ALA A 303 -4.37 -7.40 26.04
C ALA A 303 -3.27 -6.33 26.25
N ILE A 304 -3.11 -5.39 25.32
CA ILE A 304 -1.97 -4.45 25.30
C ILE A 304 -2.02 -3.41 26.44
N SER A 305 -3.21 -3.04 26.93
CA SER A 305 -3.34 -2.05 28.02
C SER A 305 -2.88 -2.59 29.38
N ASN A 306 -3.04 -3.89 29.63
CA ASN A 306 -2.80 -4.49 30.94
C ASN A 306 -1.32 -4.88 31.17
N ILE A 307 -0.55 -5.03 30.08
CA ILE A 307 0.88 -5.38 30.15
C ILE A 307 1.73 -4.14 30.43
N LYS A 308 1.30 -2.95 29.98
CA LYS A 308 2.01 -1.69 30.22
C LYS A 308 1.99 -1.28 31.71
N GLU A 309 0.85 -1.45 32.38
CA GLU A 309 0.72 -1.20 33.84
C GLU A 309 1.54 -2.21 34.68
N ASN A 310 1.69 -3.46 34.22
CA ASN A 310 2.47 -4.48 34.94
C ASN A 310 3.99 -4.34 34.75
N LEU A 311 4.45 -3.72 33.66
CA LEU A 311 5.88 -3.47 33.41
C LEU A 311 6.42 -2.27 34.20
N GLU A 312 5.60 -1.26 34.47
CA GLU A 312 5.99 -0.11 35.31
C GLU A 312 6.20 -0.49 36.78
N GLY A 313 5.59 -1.60 37.26
CA GLY A 313 5.81 -2.14 38.60
C GLY A 313 7.12 -2.90 38.80
N PHE A 314 7.83 -3.28 37.72
CA PHE A 314 9.06 -4.08 37.79
C PHE A 314 10.37 -3.26 37.68
N LEU A 315 10.28 -1.94 37.49
CA LEU A 315 11.42 -1.02 37.38
C LEU A 315 11.65 -0.23 38.68
N VAL A 316 11.74 -0.91 39.82
CA VAL A 316 12.31 -0.31 41.04
C VAL A 316 13.21 -1.35 41.71
N CYS A 317 14.48 -1.37 41.33
CA CYS A 317 15.54 -1.94 42.15
C CYS A 317 16.77 -1.01 42.06
N ASP A 318 16.99 -0.29 43.16
CA ASP A 318 18.18 0.50 43.48
C ASP A 318 19.46 -0.31 43.29
N VAL A 319 20.48 0.33 42.73
CA VAL A 319 21.85 -0.16 42.73
C VAL A 319 22.69 0.76 43.61
N SER A 320 22.89 0.38 44.87
CA SER A 320 23.90 0.99 45.75
C SER A 320 25.24 0.30 45.54
N TYR A 321 26.27 1.07 45.20
CA TYR A 321 27.66 0.64 45.16
C TYR A 321 28.31 0.91 46.52
N GLU A 322 28.99 -0.09 47.09
CA GLU A 322 29.95 0.09 48.19
C GLU A 322 31.15 0.95 47.75
#